data_AF-S3Y9Z3-F1
#
_entry.id   AF-S3Y9Z3-F1
#
_cell.length_a   1.000
_cell.length_b   1.000
_cell.length_c   1.000
_cell.angle_alpha   90.00
_cell.angle_beta   90.00
_cell.angle_gamma   90.00
#
_symmetry.space_group_name_H-M   'P 1'
#
loop_
_entity.id
_entity.type
_entity.pdbx_description
1 polymer ?
#
loop_
_entity_poly.entity_id
_entity_poly.type
_entity_poly.pdbx_seq_one_letter_code
_entity_poly.pdbx_strand_id
1 'polypeptide(L)' 'MGHGTLLGYGKRPKSRLLKKLEAGDRDIYGEYISYCHYKGRKIRSIERRRKMEFLLLYEK' A
#
# COMPACT_ATOMS: atom_id res chain seq x y z
N MET A 1 3.55 -9.58 3.60
CA MET A 1 2.61 -8.71 4.34
C MET A 1 1.21 -9.25 4.07
N GLY A 2 0.41 -9.50 5.10
CA GLY A 2 -0.96 -10.02 4.97
C GLY A 2 -2.01 -8.91 5.07
N HIS A 3 -3.24 -9.21 4.66
CA HIS A 3 -4.40 -8.31 4.68
C HIS A 3 -4.61 -7.60 6.03
N GLY A 4 -4.35 -8.29 7.15
CA GLY A 4 -4.52 -7.75 8.50
C GLY A 4 -3.58 -6.59 8.86
N THR A 5 -2.43 -6.46 8.21
CA THR A 5 -1.53 -5.31 8.45
C THR A 5 -2.05 -4.03 7.76
N LEU A 6 -2.77 -4.18 6.65
CA LEU A 6 -3.36 -3.04 5.93
C LEU A 6 -4.61 -2.54 6.64
N LEU A 7 -5.56 -3.44 6.91
CA LEU A 7 -6.84 -3.14 7.56
C LEU A 7 -6.71 -2.73 9.03
N GLY A 8 -5.60 -3.07 9.69
CA GLY A 8 -5.52 -3.00 11.14
C GLY A 8 -6.36 -4.10 11.80
N TYR A 9 -5.90 -4.57 12.96
CA TYR A 9 -6.66 -5.54 13.76
C TYR A 9 -6.31 -5.36 15.24
N GLY A 10 -7.30 -5.52 16.13
CA GLY A 10 -7.13 -5.38 17.57
C GLY A 10 -6.51 -4.02 17.95
N LYS A 11 -5.29 -4.04 18.51
CA LYS A 11 -4.54 -2.84 18.92
C LYS A 11 -3.73 -2.18 17.79
N ARG A 12 -3.73 -2.74 16.57
CA ARG A 12 -3.00 -2.16 15.42
C ARG A 12 -3.92 -1.25 14.62
N PRO A 13 -3.61 0.05 14.49
CA PRO A 13 -4.42 0.96 13.70
C PRO A 13 -4.36 0.60 12.21
N LYS A 14 -5.38 1.04 11.46
CA LYS A 14 -5.38 1.02 9.99
C LYS A 14 -4.10 1.65 9.44
N SER A 15 -3.62 1.09 8.33
CA SER A 15 -2.52 1.67 7.57
C SER A 15 -2.79 3.12 7.17
N ARG A 16 -1.73 3.93 7.06
CA ARG A 16 -1.82 5.30 6.56
C ARG A 16 -2.41 5.36 5.15
N LEU A 17 -2.12 4.35 4.32
CA LEU A 17 -2.72 4.16 3.00
C LEU A 17 -4.25 4.12 3.07
N LEU A 18 -4.83 3.26 3.91
CA LEU A 18 -6.29 3.18 4.06
C LEU A 18 -6.88 4.45 4.63
N LYS A 19 -6.22 5.10 5.60
CA LYS A 19 -6.69 6.37 6.15
C LYS A 19 -6.76 7.46 5.08
N LYS A 20 -5.78 7.53 4.17
CA LYS A 20 -5.81 8.45 3.01
C LYS A 20 -6.96 8.14 2.06
N LEU A 21 -7.14 6.86 1.71
CA LEU A 21 -8.25 6.41 0.88
C LEU A 21 -9.63 6.73 1.49
N GLU A 22 -9.79 6.51 2.80
CA GLU A 22 -11.02 6.83 3.55
C GLU A 22 -11.28 8.34 3.63
N ALA A 23 -10.23 9.17 3.71
CA ALA A 23 -10.32 10.62 3.68
C ALA A 23 -10.54 11.19 2.26
N GLY A 24 -10.52 10.36 1.22
CA GLY A 24 -10.59 10.79 -0.18
C GLY A 24 -9.29 11.36 -0.74
N ASP A 25 -8.19 11.27 0.01
CA ASP A 25 -6.85 11.67 -0.43
C ASP A 25 -6.30 10.63 -1.44
N ARG A 26 -6.06 11.08 -2.66
CA ARG A 26 -5.53 10.27 -3.76
C ARG A 26 -4.01 10.28 -3.87
N ASP A 27 -3.30 11.03 -3.03
CA ASP A 27 -1.84 10.95 -2.91
C ASP A 27 -1.42 9.70 -2.11
N ILE A 28 -1.70 8.53 -2.68
CA ILE A 28 -1.45 7.24 -2.04
C ILE A 28 -0.16 6.58 -2.52
N TYR A 29 0.50 7.14 -3.53
CA TYR A 29 1.59 6.49 -4.24
C TYR A 29 2.74 6.09 -3.30
N GLY A 30 3.19 7.02 -2.46
CA GLY A 30 4.31 6.80 -1.54
C GLY A 30 4.04 5.68 -0.53
N GLU A 31 2.87 5.72 0.12
CA GLU A 31 2.46 4.67 1.05
C GLU A 31 2.23 3.34 0.34
N TYR A 32 1.61 3.35 -0.85
CA TYR A 32 1.31 2.15 -1.61
C TYR A 32 2.55 1.38 -2.05
N ILE A 33 3.54 2.07 -2.63
CA ILE A 33 4.80 1.43 -3.05
C ILE A 33 5.66 1.00 -1.85
N SER A 34 5.48 1.61 -0.68
CA SER A 34 6.20 1.22 0.54
C SER A 34 5.82 -0.18 1.04
N TYR A 35 4.65 -0.70 0.65
CA TYR A 35 4.20 -2.07 0.97
C TYR A 35 4.86 -3.15 0.09
N CYS A 36 6.18 -3.06 -0.10
CA CYS A 36 6.98 -4.03 -0.87
C CYS A 36 8.02 -4.79 -0.02
N HIS A 37 7.94 -4.71 1.31
CA HIS A 37 8.87 -5.42 2.20
C HIS A 37 8.34 -6.81 2.62
N TYR A 38 9.22 -7.79 2.60
CA TYR A 38 9.00 -9.13 3.15
C TYR A 38 10.17 -9.52 4.04
N LYS A 39 9.88 -9.96 5.27
CA LYS A 39 10.90 -10.27 6.28
C LYS A 39 11.97 -9.17 6.40
N GLY A 40 11.53 -7.89 6.42
CA GLY A 40 12.40 -6.71 6.49
C GLY A 40 13.11 -6.31 5.19
N ARG A 41 13.12 -7.17 4.17
CA ARG A 41 13.81 -6.90 2.88
C ARG A 41 12.85 -6.31 1.85
N LYS A 42 13.29 -5.27 1.15
CA LYS A 42 12.55 -4.70 0.02
C LYS A 42 12.57 -5.67 -1.16
N ILE A 43 11.40 -6.06 -1.67
CA ILE A 43 11.27 -6.91 -2.85
C ILE A 43 11.04 -6.03 -4.08
N ARG A 44 12.05 -5.95 -4.96
CA ARG A 44 12.01 -5.15 -6.19
C ARG A 44 10.90 -5.59 -7.17
N SER A 45 10.61 -6.89 -7.26
CA SER A 45 9.53 -7.38 -8.13
C SER A 45 8.14 -6.94 -7.65
N ILE A 46 7.91 -6.88 -6.33
CA ILE A 46 6.66 -6.35 -5.76
C ILE A 46 6.56 -4.85 -6.02
N GLU A 47 7.64 -4.10 -5.82
CA GLU A 47 7.66 -2.67 -6.13
C GLU A 47 7.30 -2.40 -7.60
N ARG A 48 7.89 -3.14 -8.55
CA ARG A 48 7.57 -3.01 -9.99
C ARG A 48 6.09 -3.29 -10.26
N ARG A 49 5.55 -4.37 -9.71
CA ARG A 49 4.13 -4.71 -9.86
C ARG A 49 3.20 -3.65 -9.27
N ARG A 50 3.51 -3.12 -8.08
CA ARG A 50 2.74 -2.03 -7.45
C ARG A 50 2.76 -0.75 -8.28
N LYS A 51 3.89 -0.41 -8.91
CA LYS A 51 3.95 0.73 -9.84
C LYS A 51 3.05 0.51 -11.05
N MET A 52 3.04 -0.68 -11.64
CA MET A 52 2.15 -1.01 -12.76
C MET A 52 0.67 -0.98 -12.36
N GLU A 53 0.31 -1.60 -11.23
CA GLU A 53 -1.07 -1.56 -10.70
C GLU A 53 -1.51 -0.12 -10.41
N PHE A 54 -0.61 0.72 -9.89
CA PHE A 54 -0.89 2.14 -9.68
C PHE A 54 -1.08 2.88 -11.01
N LEU A 55 -0.23 2.66 -12.01
CA LEU A 55 -0.42 3.27 -13.33
C LEU A 55 -1.76 2.84 -13.94
N LEU A 56 -2.09 1.55 -13.94
CA LEU A 56 -3.37 1.03 -14.42
C LEU A 56 -4.60 1.57 -13.67
N LEU A 57 -4.46 1.89 -12.39
CA LEU A 57 -5.55 2.48 -11.59
C LEU A 57 -5.88 3.92 -12.02
N TYR A 58 -4.91 4.63 -12.60
CA TYR A 58 -5.05 6.03 -13.04
C TYR A 58 -5.03 6.19 -14.57
N GLU A 59 -4.61 5.17 -15.31
CA GLU A 59 -4.92 5.02 -16.73
C GLU A 59 -6.42 4.84 -16.87
N LYS A 60 -7.01 5.67 -17.72
CA LYS A 60 -8.44 5.85 -17.87
C LYS A 60 -8.84 5.55 -19.31
#